data_AF-A0A952XZ21-F1
#
_entry.id   AF-A0A952XZ21-F1
#
_cell.length_a   1.000
_cell.length_b   1.000
_cell.length_c   1.000
_cell.angle_alpha   90.00
_cell.angle_beta   90.00
_cell.angle_gamma   90.00
#
_symmetry.space_group_name_H-M   'P 1'
#
loop_
_entity.id
_entity.type
_entity.pdbx_description
1 polymer ?
#
loop_
_entity_poly.entity_id
_entity_poly.type
_entity_poly.pdbx_seq_one_letter_code
_entity_poly.pdbx_strand_id
1 'polypeptide(L)'
;MNDAQTLLGNPAAGFFLTLIIGLIAGWIAEKVTSSNHGLFTNLIVGVAGAFVGNKLAEIAQIPVYGFWRGLISASIGAIILIFVWRAITSRRSAM
;
A
#
# COMPACT_ATOMS: atom_id res chain seq x y z
N MET A 1 -17.72 16.84 -25.22
CA MET A 1 -16.63 15.87 -25.02
C MET A 1 -15.98 16.26 -23.70
N ASN A 2 -16.08 15.42 -22.68
CA ASN A 2 -15.89 15.86 -21.30
C ASN A 2 -14.42 15.64 -20.94
N ASP A 3 -13.69 16.69 -20.58
CA ASP A 3 -12.28 16.63 -20.15
C ASP A 3 -12.08 15.69 -18.94
N ALA A 4 -13.15 15.31 -18.25
CA ALA A 4 -13.14 14.27 -17.23
C ALA A 4 -12.76 12.88 -17.77
N GLN A 5 -13.10 12.54 -19.01
CA GLN A 5 -12.76 11.24 -19.62
C GLN A 5 -11.28 11.17 -20.05
N THR A 6 -10.68 12.28 -20.45
CA THR A 6 -9.25 12.36 -20.80
C THR A 6 -8.35 12.35 -19.57
N LEU A 7 -8.83 12.85 -18.41
CA LEU A 7 -8.14 12.73 -17.12
C LEU A 7 -8.23 11.32 -16.51
N LEU A 8 -9.37 10.64 -16.67
CA LEU A 8 -9.57 9.26 -16.18
C LEU A 8 -8.99 8.19 -17.13
N GLY A 9 -8.78 8.51 -18.40
CA GLY A 9 -8.11 7.64 -19.39
C GLY A 9 -6.59 7.83 -19.48
N ASN A 10 -6.03 8.80 -18.75
CA ASN A 10 -4.58 9.03 -18.75
C ASN A 10 -3.90 8.13 -17.70
N PRO A 11 -3.05 7.16 -18.10
CA PRO A 11 -2.37 6.26 -17.17
C PRO A 11 -1.53 7.00 -16.11
N ALA A 12 -1.13 8.25 -16.38
CA ALA A 12 -0.45 9.09 -15.39
C ALA A 12 -1.34 9.37 -14.16
N ALA A 13 -2.64 9.63 -14.33
CA ALA A 13 -3.55 9.92 -13.22
C ALA A 13 -3.70 8.73 -12.28
N GLY A 14 -3.76 7.51 -12.83
CA GLY A 14 -3.78 6.27 -12.06
C GLY A 14 -2.49 6.09 -11.26
N PHE A 15 -1.34 6.32 -11.88
CA PHE A 15 -0.04 6.22 -11.24
C PHE A 15 0.11 7.22 -10.08
N PHE A 16 -0.23 8.50 -10.28
CA PHE A 16 -0.19 9.50 -9.22
C PHE A 16 -1.11 9.15 -8.04
N LEU A 17 -2.32 8.64 -8.30
CA LEU A 17 -3.23 8.18 -7.24
C LEU A 17 -2.65 7.01 -6.46
N THR A 18 -2.03 6.04 -7.12
CA THR A 18 -1.37 4.91 -6.45
C THR A 18 -0.22 5.38 -5.56
N LEU A 19 0.56 6.39 -5.97
CA LEU A 19 1.61 6.96 -5.13
C LEU A 19 1.04 7.64 -3.88
N ILE A 20 -0.04 8.41 -4.01
CA ILE A 20 -0.69 9.07 -2.87
C ILE A 20 -1.27 8.02 -1.91
N ILE A 21 -1.99 7.03 -2.45
CA ILE A 21 -2.55 5.93 -1.67
C ILE A 21 -1.44 5.17 -0.96
N GLY A 22 -0.36 4.85 -1.67
CA GLY A 22 0.81 4.16 -1.13
C GLY A 22 1.45 4.94 0.01
N LEU A 23 1.70 6.24 -0.16
CA LEU A 23 2.30 7.06 0.89
C LEU A 23 1.44 7.07 2.17
N ILE A 24 0.13 7.25 2.03
CA ILE A 24 -0.81 7.24 3.17
C ILE A 24 -0.85 5.85 3.81
N ALA A 25 -0.96 4.79 3.01
CA ALA A 25 -0.99 3.41 3.49
C ALA A 25 0.28 3.01 4.24
N GLY A 26 1.45 3.39 3.72
CA GLY A 26 2.74 3.13 4.36
C GLY A 26 2.89 3.86 5.69
N TRP A 27 2.44 5.12 5.76
CA TRP A 27 2.41 5.87 7.01
C TRP A 27 1.44 5.28 8.04
N ILE A 28 0.25 4.84 7.61
CA ILE A 28 -0.69 4.12 8.48
C ILE A 28 -0.04 2.84 9.01
N ALA A 29 0.56 2.04 8.13
CA ALA A 29 1.20 0.79 8.49
C ALA A 29 2.34 1.02 9.50
N GLU A 30 3.18 2.03 9.28
CA GLU A 30 4.24 2.42 10.21
C GLU A 30 3.70 2.72 11.62
N LYS A 31 2.62 3.50 11.72
CA LYS A 31 1.99 3.83 13.01
C LYS A 31 1.37 2.61 13.67
N VAL A 32 0.68 1.77 12.91
CA VAL A 32 0.06 0.53 13.42
C VAL A 32 1.12 -0.45 13.91
N THR A 33 2.27 -0.55 13.23
CA THR A 33 3.34 -1.46 13.62
C THR A 33 4.32 -0.86 14.61
N SER A 34 4.10 0.36 15.11
CA SER A 34 5.06 1.09 15.97
C SER A 34 6.48 1.09 15.38
N SER A 35 6.59 1.25 14.07
CA SER A 35 7.85 1.38 13.35
C SER A 35 8.28 2.85 13.29
N ASN A 36 9.55 3.09 12.97
CA ASN A 36 10.07 4.44 12.77
C ASN A 36 10.80 4.49 11.43
N HIS A 37 10.08 4.88 10.38
CA HIS A 37 10.53 4.87 9.00
C HIS A 37 10.36 6.27 8.38
N GLY A 38 11.22 6.63 7.43
CA GLY A 38 11.08 7.88 6.68
C GLY A 38 9.98 7.82 5.62
N LEU A 39 9.59 8.98 5.09
CA LEU A 39 8.60 9.12 4.01
C LEU A 39 8.92 8.23 2.80
N PHE A 40 10.21 8.12 2.44
CA PHE A 40 10.65 7.29 1.32
C PHE A 40 10.37 5.80 1.54
N THR A 41 10.66 5.29 2.74
CA THR A 41 10.37 3.90 3.11
C THR A 41 8.87 3.65 3.15
N ASN A 42 8.09 4.59 3.70
CA ASN A 42 6.63 4.47 3.73
C ASN A 42 6.04 4.42 2.32
N LEU A 43 6.54 5.26 1.39
CA LEU A 43 6.11 5.22 -0.01
C LEU A 43 6.39 3.84 -0.63
N ILE A 44 7.62 3.34 -0.49
CA ILE A 44 8.01 2.03 -1.06
C ILE A 44 7.16 0.91 -0.47
N VAL A 45 7.06 0.86 0.87
CA VAL A 45 6.30 -0.17 1.58
C VAL A 45 4.82 -0.08 1.24
N GLY A 46 4.27 1.12 1.12
CA GLY A 46 2.88 1.34 0.76
C GLY A 46 2.54 0.96 -0.67
N VAL A 47 3.42 1.30 -1.63
CA VAL A 47 3.27 0.87 -3.04
C VAL A 47 3.39 -0.65 -3.15
N ALA A 48 4.40 -1.26 -2.51
CA ALA A 48 4.53 -2.72 -2.43
C ALA A 48 3.30 -3.37 -1.76
N GLY A 49 2.79 -2.74 -0.70
CA GLY A 49 1.60 -3.13 0.03
C GLY A 49 0.34 -3.11 -0.82
N ALA A 50 0.21 -2.16 -1.77
CA ALA A 50 -0.91 -2.15 -2.71
C ALA A 50 -0.95 -3.41 -3.59
N PHE A 51 0.21 -3.90 -4.06
CA PHE A 51 0.27 -5.14 -4.83
C PHE A 51 -0.13 -6.36 -3.98
N VAL A 52 0.43 -6.46 -2.77
CA VAL A 52 0.13 -7.58 -1.85
C VAL A 52 -1.34 -7.55 -1.42
N GLY A 53 -1.84 -6.40 -1.01
CA GLY A 53 -3.23 -6.21 -0.59
C GLY A 53 -4.22 -6.53 -1.70
N ASN A 54 -3.96 -6.09 -2.94
CA ASN A 54 -4.82 -6.39 -4.08
C ASN A 54 -4.85 -7.89 -4.37
N LYS A 55 -3.71 -8.58 -4.27
CA LYS A 55 -3.65 -10.04 -4.44
C LYS A 55 -4.41 -10.78 -3.35
N LEU A 56 -4.31 -10.33 -2.10
CA LEU A 56 -5.11 -10.90 -1.00
C LEU A 56 -6.60 -10.68 -1.21
N ALA A 57 -7.01 -9.49 -1.65
CA ALA A 57 -8.40 -9.17 -1.93
C ALA A 57 -8.96 -9.99 -3.11
N GLU A 58 -8.15 -10.22 -4.16
CA GLU A 58 -8.48 -11.08 -5.30
C GLU A 58 -8.77 -12.52 -4.85
N ILE A 59 -7.90 -13.09 -4.02
CA ILE A 59 -8.09 -14.44 -3.45
C ILE A 59 -9.35 -14.48 -2.58
N ALA A 60 -9.60 -13.41 -1.81
CA ALA A 60 -10.79 -13.29 -0.97
C ALA A 60 -12.07 -12.95 -1.75
N GLN A 61 -12.01 -12.81 -3.09
CA GLN A 61 -13.13 -12.38 -3.93
C GLN A 61 -13.73 -11.01 -3.51
N ILE A 62 -12.91 -10.17 -2.87
CA ILE A 62 -13.30 -8.81 -2.47
C ILE A 62 -12.86 -7.86 -3.59
N PRO A 63 -13.81 -7.19 -4.27
CA PRO A 63 -13.41 -6.23 -5.29
C PRO A 63 -12.58 -5.10 -4.66
N VAL A 64 -11.61 -4.54 -5.36
CA VAL A 64 -10.89 -3.34 -4.89
C VAL A 64 -11.02 -2.29 -5.97
N TYR A 65 -11.78 -1.24 -5.68
CA TYR A 65 -11.98 -0.14 -6.60
C TYR A 65 -12.07 1.20 -5.87
N GLY A 66 -11.69 2.25 -6.57
CA GLY A 66 -11.69 3.61 -6.03
C GLY A 66 -10.66 3.82 -4.92
N PHE A 67 -10.60 5.05 -4.44
CA PHE A 67 -9.59 5.51 -3.48
C PHE A 67 -9.66 4.76 -2.14
N TRP A 68 -10.82 4.69 -1.51
CA TRP A 68 -10.97 4.15 -0.16
C TRP A 68 -10.63 2.67 -0.05
N ARG A 69 -11.12 1.84 -0.98
CA ARG A 69 -10.83 0.40 -0.97
C ARG A 69 -9.39 0.13 -1.35
N GLY A 70 -8.84 0.89 -2.30
CA GLY A 70 -7.42 0.85 -2.63
C GLY A 70 -6.54 1.19 -1.42
N LEU A 71 -6.91 2.21 -0.65
CA LEU A 71 -6.21 2.60 0.57
C LEU A 71 -6.27 1.53 1.66
N ILE A 72 -7.45 0.96 1.91
CA ILE A 72 -7.60 -0.13 2.88
C ILE A 72 -6.76 -1.35 2.45
N SER A 73 -6.88 -1.75 1.19
CA SER A 73 -6.13 -2.88 0.64
C SER A 73 -4.62 -2.67 0.73
N ALA A 74 -4.13 -1.51 0.30
CA ALA A 74 -2.72 -1.15 0.40
C ALA A 74 -2.22 -1.09 1.84
N SER A 75 -3.04 -0.58 2.76
CA SER A 75 -2.69 -0.52 4.19
C SER A 75 -2.54 -1.91 4.79
N ILE A 76 -3.49 -2.82 4.51
CA ILE A 76 -3.42 -4.22 4.96
C ILE A 76 -2.16 -4.90 4.41
N GLY A 77 -1.90 -4.76 3.11
CA GLY A 77 -0.70 -5.33 2.49
C GLY A 77 0.60 -4.75 3.09
N ALA A 78 0.67 -3.45 3.33
CA ALA A 78 1.82 -2.80 3.95
C ALA A 78 2.07 -3.27 5.40
N ILE A 79 1.00 -3.42 6.20
CA ILE A 79 1.09 -3.97 7.56
C ILE A 79 1.66 -5.39 7.53
N ILE A 80 1.17 -6.23 6.61
CA ILE A 80 1.66 -7.60 6.44
C ILE A 80 3.14 -7.61 6.06
N LEU A 81 3.56 -6.76 5.12
CA LEU A 81 4.96 -6.66 4.71
C LEU A 81 5.88 -6.30 5.88
N ILE A 82 5.52 -5.28 6.67
CA ILE A 82 6.31 -4.90 7.85
C ILE A 82 6.32 -6.02 8.88
N PHE A 83 5.18 -6.68 9.11
CA PHE A 83 5.10 -7.79 10.05
C PHE A 83 6.02 -8.96 9.65
N VAL A 84 5.98 -9.38 8.38
CA VAL A 84 6.84 -10.45 7.86
C VAL A 84 8.31 -10.04 7.92
N TRP A 85 8.64 -8.82 7.52
CA TRP A 85 10.00 -8.28 7.61
C TRP A 85 10.54 -8.34 9.05
N ARG A 86 9.73 -7.93 10.02
CA ARG A 86 10.07 -8.01 11.45
C ARG A 86 10.23 -9.44 11.93
N ALA A 87 9.33 -10.34 11.55
CA ALA A 87 9.40 -11.74 11.95
C ALA A 87 10.70 -12.41 11.47
N ILE A 88 11.18 -12.06 10.27
CA ILE A 88 12.45 -12.54 9.73
C ILE A 88 13.64 -11.89 10.44
N THR A 89 13.58 -10.57 10.68
CA THR A 89 14.70 -9.81 11.26
C THR A 89 14.87 -10.08 12.76
N SER A 90 13.79 -10.24 13.53
CA SER A 90 13.85 -10.54 14.96
C SER A 90 14.57 -11.86 15.29
N ARG A 91 14.62 -12.82 14.36
CA ARG A 91 15.37 -14.07 14.56
C ARG A 91 16.89 -13.89 14.52
N ARG A 92 17.38 -12.78 13.95
CA ARG A 92 18.82 -12.49 13.88
C ARG A 92 19.38 -11.85 15.15
N SER A 93 18.55 -11.30 16.02
CA SER A 93 18.98 -10.70 17.30
C SER A 93 19.16 -11.73 18.43
N ALA A 94 18.79 -12.98 18.22
CA ALA A 94 18.92 -14.08 19.18
C ALA A 94 20.06 -15.06 18.85
N MET A 95 20.93 -14.70 17.89
CA MET A 95 22.22 -15.34 17.60
C MET A 95 23.33 -14.33 17.86
#